data_AF-A0A353DUG7-F1
#
_entry.id   AF-A0A353DUG7-F1
#
_cell.length_a   1.000
_cell.length_b   1.000
_cell.length_c   1.000
_cell.angle_alpha   90.00
_cell.angle_beta   90.00
_cell.angle_gamma   90.00
#
_symmetry.space_group_name_H-M   'P 1'
#
loop_
_entity.id
_entity.type
_entity.pdbx_description
1 polymer ?
#
loop_
_entity_poly.entity_id
_entity_poly.type
_entity_poly.pdbx_seq_one_letter_code
_entity_poly.pdbx_strand_id
1 'polypeptide(L)'
;MNMIYRLILLCLWLGLGSSFAEDLVFHIPTPNRALFDGTEEGNKAFFAPTTSGIWQSGRYGCTRTAGWQFHEGIDILWTQRDRKGEPSDPVFATADGVICYINDKPGLSNYGRYLIIGHRIEGIELYSL
;
A
#
# COMPACT_ATOMS: atom_id res chain seq x y z
N MET A 1 35.38 -28.63 -35.95
CA MET A 1 34.75 -29.05 -34.68
C MET A 1 34.65 -27.88 -33.69
N ASN A 2 34.12 -26.71 -34.08
CA ASN A 2 34.12 -25.51 -33.20
C ASN A 2 32.89 -24.58 -33.35
N MET A 3 32.06 -24.77 -34.40
CA MET A 3 30.90 -23.91 -34.66
C MET A 3 29.62 -24.42 -33.96
N ILE A 4 29.42 -25.75 -33.95
CA ILE A 4 28.21 -26.38 -33.40
C ILE A 4 28.14 -26.25 -31.88
N TYR A 5 29.27 -26.43 -31.16
CA TYR A 5 29.33 -26.22 -29.71
C TYR A 5 29.10 -24.75 -29.30
N ARG A 6 29.53 -23.80 -30.14
CA ARG A 6 29.31 -22.35 -29.91
C ARG A 6 27.83 -21.97 -30.04
N LEU A 7 27.08 -22.57 -30.97
CA LEU A 7 25.64 -22.32 -31.08
C LEU A 7 24.85 -22.96 -29.91
N ILE A 8 25.25 -24.15 -29.46
CA ILE A 8 24.59 -24.83 -28.33
C ILE A 8 24.82 -24.06 -27.00
N LEU A 9 26.03 -23.53 -26.78
CA LEU A 9 26.33 -22.68 -25.62
C LEU A 9 25.58 -21.33 -25.63
N LEU A 10 25.31 -20.76 -26.81
CA LEU A 10 24.56 -19.51 -26.94
C LEU A 10 23.07 -19.69 -26.61
N CYS A 11 22.47 -20.83 -26.99
CA CYS A 11 21.07 -21.16 -26.65
C CYS A 11 20.87 -21.49 -25.16
N LEU A 12 21.88 -22.05 -24.49
CA LEU A 12 21.85 -22.32 -23.04
C LEU A 12 21.98 -21.05 -22.18
N TRP A 13 22.58 -19.97 -22.71
CA TRP A 13 22.74 -18.71 -21.99
C TRP A 13 21.53 -17.77 -22.12
N LEU A 14 20.74 -17.93 -23.19
CA LEU A 14 19.46 -17.20 -23.37
C LEU A 14 18.28 -17.83 -22.61
N GLY A 15 18.43 -19.05 -22.10
CA GLY A 15 17.36 -19.80 -21.41
C GLY A 15 17.34 -19.69 -19.88
N LEU A 16 18.35 -19.09 -19.24
CA LEU A 16 18.42 -18.90 -17.79
C LEU A 16 18.28 -17.42 -17.45
N GLY A 17 17.05 -16.92 -17.41
CA GLY A 17 16.84 -15.54 -17.02
C GLY A 17 15.40 -15.06 -16.95
N SER A 18 14.39 -15.94 -17.00
CA SER A 18 13.07 -15.55 -16.52
C SER A 18 13.09 -15.68 -15.00
N SER A 19 13.57 -14.64 -14.32
CA SER A 19 13.15 -14.40 -12.95
C SER A 19 11.64 -14.20 -13.02
N PHE A 20 10.86 -15.17 -12.54
CA PHE A 20 9.50 -14.89 -12.11
C PHE A 20 9.67 -13.92 -10.94
N ALA A 21 9.70 -12.62 -11.22
CA ALA A 21 9.25 -11.66 -10.22
C ALA A 21 7.79 -12.07 -10.01
N GLU A 22 7.48 -12.61 -8.82
CA GLU A 22 6.07 -12.63 -8.44
C GLU A 22 5.63 -11.17 -8.46
N ASP A 23 4.75 -10.84 -9.41
CA ASP A 23 4.11 -9.53 -9.42
C ASP A 23 3.46 -9.38 -8.05
N LEU A 24 4.02 -8.48 -7.25
CA LEU A 24 3.53 -8.21 -5.92
C LEU A 24 2.09 -7.72 -6.08
N VAL A 25 1.15 -8.58 -5.74
CA VAL A 25 -0.28 -8.32 -5.96
C VAL A 25 -0.71 -7.02 -5.26
N PHE A 26 -0.13 -6.73 -4.09
CA PHE A 26 -0.43 -5.53 -3.31
C PHE A 26 0.79 -4.64 -3.07
N HIS A 27 0.63 -3.36 -3.37
CA HIS A 27 1.57 -2.30 -3.04
C HIS A 27 1.03 -1.41 -1.91
N ILE A 28 1.94 -0.78 -1.18
CA ILE A 28 1.57 0.22 -0.18
C ILE A 28 1.07 1.50 -0.89
N PRO A 29 -0.08 2.07 -0.50
CA PRO A 29 -0.77 3.13 -1.26
C PRO A 29 -0.18 4.54 -1.04
N THR A 30 1.12 4.62 -0.71
CA THR A 30 1.80 5.85 -0.29
C THR A 30 3.28 5.84 -0.73
N PRO A 31 3.92 7.00 -0.91
CA PRO A 31 5.37 7.08 -1.01
C PRO A 31 6.08 6.77 0.31
N ASN A 32 5.41 6.81 1.47
CA ASN A 32 6.04 6.52 2.76
C ASN A 32 6.45 5.03 2.85
N ARG A 33 7.77 4.76 2.94
CA ARG A 33 8.35 3.42 3.02
C ARG A 33 8.91 3.07 4.40
N ALA A 34 8.78 3.96 5.38
CA ALA A 34 9.36 3.78 6.72
C ALA A 34 8.88 2.51 7.44
N LEU A 35 7.70 1.98 7.09
CA LEU A 35 7.22 0.70 7.62
C LEU A 35 8.19 -0.46 7.35
N PHE A 36 8.87 -0.44 6.19
CA PHE A 36 9.75 -1.52 5.76
C PHE A 36 11.10 -1.54 6.48
N ASP A 37 11.44 -0.50 7.25
CA ASP A 37 12.63 -0.49 8.08
C ASP A 37 12.54 -1.52 9.22
N GLY A 38 11.31 -1.94 9.58
CA GLY A 38 11.07 -2.94 10.63
C GLY A 38 11.42 -2.49 12.05
N THR A 39 11.75 -1.21 12.23
CA THR A 39 12.14 -0.60 13.52
C THR A 39 10.97 0.13 14.18
N GLU A 40 11.12 0.45 15.47
CA GLU A 40 10.13 1.29 16.15
C GLU A 40 10.08 2.72 15.57
N GLU A 41 11.25 3.25 15.19
CA GLU A 41 11.40 4.55 14.54
C GLU A 41 10.70 4.59 13.18
N GLY A 42 10.85 3.53 12.38
CA GLY A 42 10.15 3.38 11.10
C GLY A 42 8.64 3.33 11.30
N ASN A 43 8.17 2.60 12.32
CA ASN A 43 6.75 2.58 12.69
C ASN A 43 6.23 3.96 13.14
N LYS A 44 7.00 4.71 13.94
CA LYS A 44 6.67 6.08 14.37
C LYS A 44 6.64 7.06 13.20
N ALA A 45 7.48 6.85 12.19
CA ALA A 45 7.52 7.65 10.96
C ALA A 45 6.45 7.23 9.93
N PHE A 46 5.80 6.08 10.12
CA PHE A 46 4.79 5.55 9.21
C PHE A 46 3.36 5.71 9.73
N PHE A 47 3.07 5.34 10.98
CA PHE A 47 1.70 5.37 11.50
C PHE A 47 1.32 6.73 12.07
N ALA A 48 0.25 7.32 11.55
CA ALA A 48 -0.29 8.56 12.10
C ALA A 48 -1.03 8.25 13.42
N PRO A 49 -0.70 8.93 14.53
CA PRO A 49 -1.42 8.71 15.76
C PRO A 49 -2.86 9.24 15.65
N THR A 50 -3.80 8.52 16.25
CA THR A 50 -5.16 9.01 16.51
C THR A 50 -5.15 10.04 17.65
N THR A 51 -6.32 10.35 18.21
CA THR A 51 -6.47 11.27 19.37
C THR A 51 -5.63 10.89 20.60
N SER A 52 -5.15 9.65 20.71
CA SER A 52 -4.28 9.21 21.81
C SER A 52 -2.84 9.74 21.73
N GLY A 53 -2.40 10.22 20.57
CA GLY A 53 -1.03 10.74 20.36
C GLY A 53 0.08 9.69 20.25
N ILE A 54 -0.23 8.39 20.44
CA ILE A 54 0.73 7.29 20.26
C ILE A 54 0.58 6.65 18.88
N TRP A 55 1.71 6.33 18.22
CA TRP A 55 1.72 5.79 16.85
C TRP A 55 0.98 4.46 16.73
N GLN A 56 0.99 3.63 17.78
CA GLN A 56 0.29 2.33 17.80
C GLN A 56 -1.21 2.48 17.55
N SER A 57 -1.77 3.65 17.88
CA SER A 57 -3.20 3.88 17.69
C SER A 57 -3.62 4.05 16.23
N GLY A 58 -2.69 4.41 15.35
CA GLY A 58 -2.91 4.45 13.91
C GLY A 58 -2.93 3.08 13.25
N ARG A 59 -2.70 2.00 14.00
CA ARG A 59 -2.75 0.63 13.48
C ARG A 59 -4.18 0.11 13.44
N TYR A 60 -4.42 -0.82 12.51
CA TYR A 60 -5.62 -1.64 12.48
C TYR A 60 -5.85 -2.33 13.82
N GLY A 61 -7.11 -2.36 14.25
CA GLY A 61 -7.53 -3.05 15.46
C GLY A 61 -7.27 -2.28 16.76
N CYS A 62 -6.74 -1.05 16.72
CA CYS A 62 -6.68 -0.21 17.91
C CYS A 62 -8.10 0.04 18.43
N THR A 63 -8.36 -0.27 19.71
CA THR A 63 -9.68 -0.12 20.32
C THR A 63 -9.79 1.15 21.14
N ARG A 64 -11.01 1.71 21.20
CA ARG A 64 -11.38 2.83 22.07
C ARG A 64 -12.77 2.61 22.65
N THR A 65 -13.21 3.51 23.52
CA THR A 65 -14.55 3.44 24.13
C THR A 65 -14.79 2.07 24.77
N ALA A 66 -13.86 1.61 25.61
CA ALA A 66 -13.90 0.29 26.26
C ALA A 66 -14.10 -0.90 25.29
N GLY A 67 -13.62 -0.80 24.05
CA GLY A 67 -13.71 -1.88 23.05
C GLY A 67 -14.92 -1.81 22.12
N TRP A 68 -15.83 -0.85 22.31
CA TRP A 68 -17.00 -0.67 21.45
C TRP A 68 -16.70 -0.14 20.05
N GLN A 69 -15.48 0.38 19.86
CA GLN A 69 -15.01 0.88 18.58
C GLN A 69 -13.59 0.37 18.36
N PHE A 70 -13.28 -0.05 17.14
CA PHE A 70 -11.92 -0.37 16.72
C PHE A 70 -11.56 0.36 15.43
N HIS A 71 -10.28 0.52 15.19
CA HIS A 71 -9.76 1.12 13.97
C HIS A 71 -9.82 0.09 12.83
N GLU A 72 -10.72 0.32 11.87
CA GLU A 72 -10.98 -0.58 10.73
C GLU A 72 -9.91 -0.49 9.64
N GLY A 73 -9.03 0.51 9.70
CA GLY A 73 -7.96 0.76 8.73
C GLY A 73 -6.63 1.05 9.38
N ILE A 74 -5.74 1.66 8.62
CA ILE A 74 -4.47 2.21 9.12
C ILE A 74 -4.39 3.69 8.77
N ASP A 75 -3.88 4.49 9.69
CA ASP A 75 -3.59 5.90 9.45
C ASP A 75 -2.12 6.04 9.08
N ILE A 76 -1.84 6.62 7.91
CA ILE A 76 -0.49 6.74 7.35
C ILE A 76 -0.01 8.19 7.44
N LEU A 77 1.21 8.40 7.96
CA LEU A 77 1.87 9.70 7.98
C LEU A 77 2.33 10.12 6.59
N TRP A 78 2.09 11.39 6.31
CA TRP A 78 2.60 12.08 5.13
C TRP A 78 4.13 12.17 5.16
N THR A 79 4.77 12.24 4.00
CA THR A 79 6.21 12.49 3.84
C THR A 79 6.51 13.92 3.37
N GLN A 80 5.52 14.57 2.76
CA GLN A 80 5.64 15.92 2.23
C GLN A 80 4.39 16.75 2.48
N ARG A 81 4.59 18.07 2.51
CA ARG A 81 3.53 19.06 2.67
C ARG A 81 3.68 20.16 1.63
N ASP A 82 2.57 20.76 1.25
CA ASP A 82 2.54 21.91 0.38
C ASP A 82 2.93 23.22 1.11
N ARG A 83 2.86 24.35 0.40
CA ARG A 83 3.17 25.67 0.97
C ARG A 83 2.19 26.13 2.05
N LYS A 84 1.01 25.52 2.14
CA LYS A 84 -0.01 25.79 3.17
C LYS A 84 0.15 24.88 4.39
N GLY A 85 1.06 23.90 4.31
CA GLY A 85 1.31 22.93 5.37
C GLY A 85 0.40 21.71 5.32
N GLU A 86 -0.35 21.53 4.22
CA GLU A 86 -1.23 20.37 4.01
C GLU A 86 -0.46 19.18 3.45
N PRO A 87 -0.74 17.93 3.89
CA PRO A 87 -0.20 16.73 3.26
C PRO A 87 -0.38 16.74 1.74
N SER A 88 0.70 16.47 1.02
CA SER A 88 0.71 16.53 -0.45
C SER A 88 1.25 15.27 -1.10
N ASP A 89 1.29 14.15 -0.37
CA ASP A 89 1.67 12.86 -0.93
C ASP A 89 0.65 12.40 -1.98
N PRO A 90 1.10 11.84 -3.11
CA PRO A 90 0.22 11.07 -3.97
C PRO A 90 -0.28 9.82 -3.24
N VAL A 91 -1.54 9.46 -3.46
CA VAL A 91 -2.13 8.19 -3.02
C VAL A 91 -2.20 7.26 -4.23
N PHE A 92 -1.75 6.02 -4.07
CA PHE A 92 -1.72 5.01 -5.12
C PHE A 92 -2.78 3.93 -4.87
N ALA A 93 -3.29 3.30 -5.93
CA ALA A 93 -4.07 2.08 -5.77
C ALA A 93 -3.17 0.99 -5.17
N THR A 94 -3.73 0.18 -4.26
CA THR A 94 -2.98 -0.93 -3.64
C THR A 94 -2.78 -2.08 -4.62
N ALA A 95 -3.63 -2.23 -5.62
CA ALA A 95 -3.53 -3.23 -6.68
C ALA A 95 -4.32 -2.75 -7.91
N ASP A 96 -4.16 -3.45 -9.04
CA ASP A 96 -5.03 -3.24 -10.21
C ASP A 96 -6.49 -3.50 -9.85
N GLY A 97 -7.41 -2.68 -10.39
CA GLY A 97 -8.82 -2.79 -10.06
C GLY A 97 -9.72 -1.79 -10.78
N VAL A 98 -10.99 -1.80 -10.38
CA VAL A 98 -12.05 -0.94 -10.93
C VAL A 98 -12.55 -0.02 -9.84
N ILE A 99 -12.71 1.27 -10.12
CA ILE A 99 -13.35 2.21 -9.20
C ILE A 99 -14.83 1.84 -9.09
N CYS A 100 -15.24 1.35 -7.92
CA CYS A 100 -16.60 0.96 -7.60
C CYS A 100 -17.42 2.13 -7.06
N TYR A 101 -16.77 3.09 -6.39
CA TYR A 101 -17.44 4.23 -5.79
C TYR A 101 -16.49 5.42 -5.62
N ILE A 102 -17.05 6.64 -5.69
CA ILE A 102 -16.34 7.90 -5.43
C ILE A 102 -17.19 8.75 -4.51
N ASN A 103 -16.63 9.19 -3.38
CA ASN A 103 -17.18 10.26 -2.57
C ASN A 103 -16.32 11.52 -2.68
N ASP A 104 -16.77 12.48 -3.48
CA ASP A 104 -16.13 13.80 -3.60
C ASP A 104 -16.67 14.82 -2.57
N LYS A 105 -17.77 14.46 -1.87
CA LYS A 105 -18.44 15.28 -0.85
C LYS A 105 -18.10 14.77 0.56
N PRO A 106 -17.13 15.40 1.26
CA PRO A 106 -16.60 14.87 2.52
C PRO A 106 -17.62 14.74 3.65
N GLY A 107 -18.73 15.47 3.62
CA GLY A 107 -19.76 15.41 4.65
C GLY A 107 -20.77 14.26 4.53
N LEU A 108 -20.67 13.41 3.49
CA LEU A 108 -21.60 12.28 3.29
C LEU A 108 -21.18 11.01 4.04
N SER A 109 -19.98 10.97 4.62
CA SER A 109 -19.51 9.85 5.44
C SER A 109 -18.52 10.34 6.51
N ASN A 110 -18.11 9.43 7.40
CA ASN A 110 -17.06 9.70 8.38
C ASN A 110 -15.63 9.58 7.82
N TYR A 111 -15.46 9.23 6.53
CA TYR A 111 -14.16 9.02 5.87
C TYR A 111 -13.71 10.23 5.04
N GLY A 112 -14.49 11.32 5.01
CA GLY A 112 -14.16 12.48 4.18
C GLY A 112 -14.27 12.15 2.68
N ARG A 113 -13.29 12.60 1.89
CA ARG A 113 -13.22 12.25 0.46
C ARG A 113 -12.46 10.94 0.28
N TYR A 114 -13.05 10.00 -0.43
CA TYR A 114 -12.48 8.68 -0.63
C TYR A 114 -13.03 8.05 -1.91
N LEU A 115 -12.40 6.97 -2.33
CA LEU A 115 -12.83 6.12 -3.43
C LEU A 115 -12.82 4.67 -2.95
N ILE A 116 -13.57 3.81 -3.61
CA ILE A 116 -13.50 2.36 -3.38
C ILE A 116 -13.03 1.73 -4.67
N ILE A 117 -11.98 0.90 -4.60
CA ILE A 117 -11.49 0.12 -5.72
C ILE A 117 -11.79 -1.35 -5.45
N GLY A 118 -12.50 -2.00 -6.37
CA GLY A 118 -12.70 -3.44 -6.40
C GLY A 118 -11.57 -4.13 -7.15
N HIS A 119 -11.01 -5.16 -6.53
CA HIS A 119 -9.90 -5.96 -7.04
C HIS A 119 -10.36 -7.42 -7.17
N ARG A 120 -9.90 -8.10 -8.22
CA ARG A 120 -10.11 -9.54 -8.39
C ARG A 120 -8.77 -10.25 -8.41
N ILE A 121 -8.44 -10.87 -7.28
CA ILE A 121 -7.13 -11.46 -7.02
C ILE A 121 -7.35 -12.92 -6.66
N GLU A 122 -6.75 -13.82 -7.43
CA GLU A 122 -6.83 -15.29 -7.19
C GLU A 122 -8.28 -15.80 -7.04
N GLY A 123 -9.23 -15.18 -7.75
CA GLY A 123 -10.64 -15.55 -7.70
C GLY A 123 -11.42 -14.97 -6.51
N ILE A 124 -10.76 -14.22 -5.62
CA ILE A 124 -11.37 -13.50 -4.51
C ILE A 124 -11.62 -12.05 -4.92
N GLU A 125 -12.80 -11.54 -4.57
CA GLU A 125 -13.12 -10.12 -4.70
C GLU A 125 -12.73 -9.39 -3.41
N LEU A 126 -11.91 -8.35 -3.53
CA LEU A 126 -11.40 -7.53 -2.44
C LEU A 126 -11.66 -6.06 -2.74
N TYR A 127 -11.85 -5.25 -1.70
CA TYR A 127 -12.08 -3.82 -1.85
C TYR A 127 -11.04 -3.04 -1.04
N SER A 128 -10.47 -2.00 -1.63
CA SER A 128 -9.64 -1.01 -0.93
C SER A 128 -10.36 0.34 -0.87
N LEU A 129 -10.06 1.12 0.17
CA LEU A 129 -10.59 2.45 0.45
C LEU A 129 -9.45 3.45 0.64
#